data_AF-A0A9E0HGK8-F1
#
_entry.id   AF-A0A9E0HGK8-F1
#
_cell.length_a   1.000
_cell.length_b   1.000
_cell.length_c   1.000
_cell.angle_alpha   90.00
_cell.angle_beta   90.00
_cell.angle_gamma   90.00
#
_symmetry.space_group_name_H-M   'P 1'
#
loop_
_entity.id
_entity.type
_entity.pdbx_description
1 polymer ?
#
loop_
_entity_poly.entity_id
_entity_poly.type
_entity_poly.pdbx_seq_one_letter_code
_entity_poly.pdbx_strand_id
1 'polypeptide(L)'
;MIDLDEPCGRYFKYRDLVECGKTWRDHAEQGIPIDNLPREQASVDALGALTVAVLDPLIEEFGSVTLTYGFAGPMLTRKINARIAPALDQHAAHELGRNRSPICPRGGAAVDLLVPGRAATEVARWIAGSLRFDRLYLYGDARPLHVSFGLETRRAIVQMLPGPSGRRVPRRISL
;
A
#
# COMPACT_ATOMS: atom_id res chain seq x y z
N MET A 1 10.64 -9.34 -17.11
CA MET A 1 9.99 -8.04 -16.85
C MET A 1 8.51 -8.34 -16.78
N ILE A 2 7.83 -7.89 -15.74
CA ILE A 2 6.39 -8.16 -15.57
C ILE A 2 5.58 -7.46 -16.67
N ASP A 3 4.54 -8.12 -17.18
CA ASP A 3 3.49 -7.45 -17.94
C ASP A 3 2.48 -6.86 -16.95
N LEU A 4 2.36 -5.53 -16.92
CA LEU A 4 1.46 -4.86 -15.98
C LEU A 4 -0.02 -5.15 -16.23
N ASP A 5 -0.38 -5.59 -17.44
CA ASP A 5 -1.77 -5.89 -17.78
C ASP A 5 -2.19 -7.32 -17.43
N GLU A 6 -1.26 -8.13 -16.90
CA GLU A 6 -1.56 -9.42 -16.30
C GLU A 6 -2.44 -9.28 -15.04
N PRO A 7 -3.32 -10.27 -14.77
CA PRO A 7 -4.11 -10.31 -13.55
C PRO A 7 -3.22 -10.31 -12.30
N CYS A 8 -3.56 -9.45 -11.35
CA CYS A 8 -3.06 -9.44 -9.99
C CYS A 8 -4.25 -9.77 -9.10
N GLY A 9 -4.38 -11.04 -8.70
CA GLY A 9 -5.60 -11.54 -8.06
C GLY A 9 -6.81 -11.58 -8.99
N ARG A 10 -8.01 -11.51 -8.41
CA ARG A 10 -9.27 -11.72 -9.12
C ARG A 10 -9.81 -10.45 -9.78
N TYR A 11 -9.63 -9.30 -9.14
CA TYR A 11 -10.30 -8.05 -9.55
C TYR A 11 -9.36 -6.97 -10.08
N PHE A 12 -8.05 -7.14 -9.93
CA PHE A 12 -7.06 -6.16 -10.35
C PHE A 12 -6.07 -6.72 -11.37
N LYS A 13 -5.38 -5.80 -12.04
CA LYS A 13 -4.13 -6.03 -12.76
C LYS A 13 -2.97 -5.46 -11.96
N TYR A 14 -1.74 -5.86 -12.29
CA TYR A 14 -0.56 -5.26 -11.67
C TYR A 14 -0.46 -3.74 -11.90
N ARG A 15 -0.92 -3.28 -13.06
CA ARG A 15 -1.04 -1.86 -13.41
C ARG A 15 -1.79 -1.06 -12.34
N ASP A 16 -2.90 -1.61 -11.83
CA ASP A 16 -3.75 -0.91 -10.88
C ASP A 16 -3.02 -0.64 -9.55
N LEU A 17 -2.09 -1.50 -9.14
CA LEU A 17 -1.29 -1.30 -7.94
C LEU A 17 -0.06 -0.42 -8.21
N VAL A 18 0.51 -0.47 -9.42
CA VAL A 18 1.74 0.22 -9.80
C VAL A 18 1.50 1.69 -10.18
N GLU A 19 0.34 2.00 -10.74
CA GLU A 19 0.03 3.29 -11.36
C GLU A 19 -1.04 4.09 -10.57
N CYS A 20 -1.57 3.55 -9.47
CA CYS A 20 -2.62 4.22 -8.67
C CYS A 20 -2.14 5.40 -7.79
N GLY A 21 -0.83 5.63 -7.67
CA GLY A 21 -0.30 6.73 -6.87
C GLY A 21 -0.51 8.09 -7.53
N LYS A 22 -0.93 9.11 -6.76
CA LYS A 22 -1.10 10.48 -7.28
C LYS A 22 0.16 10.99 -8.00
N THR A 23 1.34 10.84 -7.39
CA THR A 23 2.60 11.29 -7.99
C THR A 23 2.89 10.62 -9.33
N TRP A 24 2.55 9.33 -9.48
CA TRP A 24 2.71 8.65 -10.76
C TRP A 24 1.75 9.21 -11.81
N ARG A 25 0.46 9.33 -11.46
CA ARG A 25 -0.57 9.87 -12.38
C ARG A 25 -0.26 11.30 -12.84
N ASP A 26 0.08 12.20 -11.91
CA ASP A 26 0.39 13.60 -12.25
C ASP A 26 1.50 13.68 -13.30
N HIS A 27 2.51 12.82 -13.19
CA HIS A 27 3.63 12.75 -14.13
C HIS A 27 3.23 12.12 -15.48
N ALA A 28 2.42 11.07 -15.46
CA ALA A 28 1.90 10.44 -16.67
C ALA A 28 0.99 11.38 -17.47
N GLU A 29 0.10 12.13 -16.80
CA GLU A 29 -0.79 13.14 -17.40
C GLU A 29 -0.01 14.29 -18.06
N GLN A 30 1.18 14.60 -17.55
CA GLN A 30 2.11 15.56 -18.15
C GLN A 30 2.92 14.98 -19.32
N GLY A 31 2.71 13.71 -19.68
CA GLY A 31 3.46 13.02 -20.74
C GLY A 31 4.86 12.58 -20.32
N ILE A 32 5.16 12.53 -19.03
CA ILE A 32 6.48 12.16 -18.49
C ILE A 32 6.31 11.05 -17.43
N PRO A 33 5.82 9.86 -17.82
CA PRO A 33 5.56 8.79 -16.88
C PRO A 33 6.84 8.38 -16.14
N ILE A 34 6.70 8.11 -14.84
CA ILE A 34 7.82 7.64 -14.02
C ILE A 34 7.94 6.13 -14.21
N ASP A 35 9.16 5.66 -14.45
CA ASP A 35 9.50 4.24 -14.40
C ASP A 35 9.27 3.68 -12.98
N ASN A 36 8.10 3.09 -12.75
CA ASN A 36 7.69 2.52 -11.47
C ASN A 36 7.47 0.99 -11.58
N LEU A 37 8.16 0.32 -12.51
CA LEU A 37 8.02 -1.12 -12.66
C LEU A 37 8.72 -1.86 -11.51
N PRO A 38 8.09 -2.87 -10.89
CA PRO A 38 8.78 -3.79 -9.99
C PRO A 38 9.97 -4.45 -10.69
N ARG A 39 11.14 -4.44 -10.04
CA ARG A 39 12.37 -5.01 -10.62
C ARG A 39 12.69 -6.39 -10.04
N GLU A 40 12.32 -6.62 -8.79
CA GLU A 40 12.52 -7.91 -8.12
C GLU A 40 11.29 -8.81 -8.30
N GLN A 41 11.49 -10.08 -8.64
CA GLN A 41 10.39 -11.05 -8.76
C GLN A 41 9.63 -11.19 -7.44
N ALA A 42 10.32 -11.13 -6.30
CA ALA A 42 9.70 -11.15 -4.98
C ALA A 42 8.76 -9.95 -4.75
N SER A 43 8.98 -8.80 -5.40
CA SER A 43 8.05 -7.67 -5.33
C SER A 43 6.75 -7.99 -6.08
N VAL A 44 6.85 -8.62 -7.25
CA VAL A 44 5.69 -9.06 -8.04
C VAL A 44 4.87 -10.10 -7.28
N ASP A 45 5.54 -11.08 -6.68
CA ASP A 45 4.89 -12.14 -5.90
C ASP A 45 4.21 -11.55 -4.66
N ALA A 46 4.85 -10.60 -3.98
CA ALA A 46 4.28 -9.93 -2.80
C ALA A 46 3.05 -9.07 -3.14
N LEU A 47 3.06 -8.37 -4.29
CA LEU A 47 1.88 -7.65 -4.77
C LEU A 47 0.71 -8.59 -5.06
N GLY A 48 0.97 -9.71 -5.74
CA GLY A 48 -0.05 -10.74 -5.98
C GLY A 48 -0.62 -11.33 -4.68
N ALA A 49 0.27 -11.64 -3.73
CA ALA A 49 -0.12 -12.18 -2.42
C ALA A 49 -0.95 -11.17 -1.60
N LEU A 50 -0.57 -9.89 -1.58
CA LEU A 50 -1.36 -8.82 -0.96
C LEU A 50 -2.75 -8.73 -1.60
N THR A 51 -2.83 -8.80 -2.93
CA THR A 51 -4.13 -8.68 -3.62
C THR A 51 -5.05 -9.83 -3.27
N VAL A 52 -4.58 -11.07 -3.38
CA VAL A 52 -5.38 -12.26 -3.07
C VAL A 52 -5.77 -12.32 -1.59
N ALA A 53 -4.86 -11.95 -0.68
CA ALA A 53 -5.09 -12.07 0.75
C ALA A 53 -5.89 -10.90 1.36
N VAL A 54 -5.90 -9.73 0.71
CA VAL A 54 -6.48 -8.50 1.27
C VAL A 54 -7.45 -7.81 0.33
N LEU A 55 -7.04 -7.47 -0.89
CA LEU A 55 -7.86 -6.66 -1.79
C LEU A 55 -9.04 -7.43 -2.37
N ASP A 56 -8.85 -8.67 -2.78
CA ASP A 56 -9.94 -9.51 -3.30
C ASP A 56 -11.04 -9.71 -2.25
N PRO A 57 -10.74 -10.12 -0.99
CA PRO A 57 -11.76 -10.20 0.07
C PRO A 57 -12.42 -8.86 0.39
N LEU A 58 -11.68 -7.74 0.34
CA LEU A 58 -12.27 -6.41 0.55
C LEU A 58 -13.30 -6.06 -0.52
N ILE A 59 -13.04 -6.42 -1.78
CA ILE A 59 -13.98 -6.23 -2.88
C ILE A 59 -15.17 -7.18 -2.73
N GLU A 60 -14.95 -8.43 -2.32
CA GLU A 60 -16.03 -9.39 -2.08
C GLU A 60 -16.98 -8.94 -0.96
N GLU A 61 -16.45 -8.33 0.10
CA GLU A 61 -17.25 -7.81 1.22
C GLU A 61 -17.91 -6.46 0.90
N PHE A 62 -17.14 -5.49 0.41
CA PHE A 62 -17.57 -4.09 0.31
C PHE A 62 -17.93 -3.65 -1.12
N GLY A 63 -17.81 -4.55 -2.10
CA GLY A 63 -18.16 -4.34 -3.50
C GLY A 63 -17.10 -3.61 -4.34
N SER A 64 -16.40 -2.62 -3.78
CA SER A 64 -15.33 -1.92 -4.49
C SER A 64 -14.32 -1.27 -3.55
N VAL A 65 -13.10 -1.07 -4.05
CA VAL A 65 -12.04 -0.33 -3.37
C VAL A 65 -11.39 0.65 -4.34
N THR A 66 -11.02 1.82 -3.84
CA THR A 66 -10.26 2.82 -4.59
C THR A 66 -8.84 2.84 -4.08
N LEU A 67 -7.89 2.36 -4.88
CA LEU A 67 -6.46 2.45 -4.59
C LEU A 67 -5.99 3.90 -4.79
N THR A 68 -5.32 4.44 -3.78
CA THR A 68 -4.80 5.81 -3.78
C THR A 68 -3.28 5.87 -3.77
N TYR A 69 -2.65 4.78 -3.32
CA TYR A 69 -1.21 4.55 -3.37
C TYR A 69 -0.94 3.04 -3.26
N GLY A 70 0.09 2.55 -3.95
CA GLY A 70 0.38 1.12 -4.07
C GLY A 70 1.88 0.86 -4.17
N PHE A 71 2.33 0.13 -5.18
CA PHE A 71 3.76 -0.11 -5.37
C PHE A 71 4.51 1.20 -5.61
N ALA A 72 5.63 1.39 -4.91
CA ALA A 72 6.47 2.57 -5.04
C ALA A 72 7.95 2.20 -5.08
N GLY A 73 8.47 2.06 -6.29
CA GLY A 73 9.88 1.80 -6.54
C GLY A 73 10.79 3.01 -6.26
N PRO A 74 12.12 2.83 -6.39
CA PRO A 74 13.11 3.88 -6.13
C PRO A 74 12.91 5.16 -6.95
N MET A 75 12.43 5.04 -8.19
CA MET A 75 12.27 6.18 -9.08
C MET A 75 11.04 7.01 -8.74
N LEU A 76 9.92 6.37 -8.37
CA LEU A 76 8.72 7.07 -7.89
C LEU A 76 8.98 7.75 -6.55
N THR A 77 9.59 7.04 -5.59
CA THR A 77 9.86 7.58 -4.26
C THR A 77 10.77 8.81 -4.29
N ARG A 78 11.71 8.89 -5.24
CA ARG A 78 12.54 10.10 -5.47
C ARG A 78 11.76 11.34 -5.90
N LYS A 79 10.53 11.18 -6.40
CA LYS A 79 9.64 12.29 -6.78
C LYS A 79 8.70 12.71 -5.64
N ILE A 80 8.73 12.00 -4.51
CA ILE A 80 7.88 12.29 -3.36
C ILE A 80 8.69 13.05 -2.31
N ASN A 81 8.43 14.35 -2.18
CA ASN A 81 9.26 15.26 -1.37
C ASN A 81 9.07 15.14 0.15
N ALA A 82 7.99 14.49 0.61
CA ALA A 82 7.69 14.34 2.04
C ALA A 82 6.65 13.24 2.29
N ARG A 83 6.45 12.89 3.57
CA ARG A 83 5.35 12.06 4.09
C ARG A 83 5.41 10.58 3.72
N ILE A 84 6.55 10.10 3.25
CA ILE A 84 6.82 8.67 3.06
C ILE A 84 7.94 8.22 4.00
N ALA A 85 7.90 6.94 4.37
CA ALA A 85 8.96 6.31 5.15
C ALA A 85 9.34 4.96 4.51
N PRO A 86 10.09 4.95 3.38
CA PRO A 86 10.34 3.73 2.60
C PRO A 86 10.94 2.56 3.37
N ALA A 87 11.71 2.83 4.44
CA ALA A 87 12.30 1.80 5.28
C ALA A 87 11.33 1.16 6.29
N LEU A 88 10.13 1.74 6.45
CA LEU A 88 9.10 1.28 7.38
C LEU A 88 7.84 0.89 6.62
N ASP A 89 7.57 1.53 5.49
CA ASP A 89 6.36 1.35 4.74
C ASP A 89 6.59 0.34 3.59
N GLN A 90 5.78 -0.72 3.54
CA GLN A 90 6.00 -1.88 2.66
C GLN A 90 5.64 -1.58 1.19
N HIS A 91 5.40 -0.31 0.81
CA HIS A 91 5.16 0.10 -0.59
C HIS A 91 6.32 -0.20 -1.55
N ALA A 92 7.56 -0.22 -1.06
CA ALA A 92 8.71 -0.64 -1.87
C ALA A 92 8.79 -2.17 -2.07
N ALA A 93 7.84 -2.91 -1.50
CA ALA A 93 7.80 -4.36 -1.47
C ALA A 93 9.17 -5.00 -1.13
N HIS A 94 9.73 -5.78 -2.05
CA HIS A 94 11.04 -6.43 -1.92
C HIS A 94 12.14 -5.73 -2.72
N GLU A 95 11.90 -4.51 -3.21
CA GLU A 95 12.88 -3.78 -4.01
C GLU A 95 14.16 -3.49 -3.23
N LEU A 96 15.26 -3.47 -3.97
CA LEU A 96 16.60 -3.25 -3.44
C LEU A 96 17.05 -1.80 -3.66
N GLY A 97 17.76 -1.26 -2.67
CA GLY A 97 18.46 0.01 -2.76
C GLY A 97 19.72 -0.07 -3.61
N ARG A 98 20.42 1.07 -3.73
CA ARG A 98 21.66 1.18 -4.53
C ARG A 98 22.78 0.21 -4.10
N ASN A 99 22.82 -0.15 -2.83
CA ASN A 99 23.78 -1.09 -2.23
C ASN A 99 23.28 -2.55 -2.25
N ARG A 100 22.19 -2.85 -2.98
CA ARG A 100 21.52 -4.16 -3.00
C ARG A 100 20.95 -4.62 -1.66
N SER A 101 20.81 -3.74 -0.67
CA SER A 101 20.04 -4.06 0.55
C SER A 101 18.56 -3.79 0.33
N PRO A 102 17.64 -4.51 1.00
CA PRO A 102 16.21 -4.20 0.94
C PRO A 102 15.92 -2.75 1.28
N ILE A 103 15.04 -2.09 0.51
CA ILE A 103 14.57 -0.74 0.83
C ILE A 103 13.75 -0.77 2.11
N CYS A 104 12.83 -1.74 2.21
CA CYS A 104 12.05 -2.01 3.39
C CYS A 104 12.41 -3.41 3.92
N PRO A 105 13.13 -3.54 5.05
CA PRO A 105 13.53 -4.85 5.59
C PRO A 105 12.36 -5.71 6.07
N ARG A 106 11.14 -5.14 6.15
CA ARG A 106 9.91 -5.86 6.50
C ARG A 106 9.45 -6.82 5.41
N GLY A 107 9.84 -6.59 4.14
CA GLY A 107 9.33 -7.34 2.99
C GLY A 107 7.81 -7.17 2.80
N GLY A 108 7.16 -8.10 2.13
CA GLY A 108 5.73 -8.02 1.83
C GLY A 108 5.40 -6.90 0.84
N ALA A 109 4.15 -6.44 0.84
CA ALA A 109 3.70 -5.29 0.06
C ALA A 109 2.63 -4.49 0.82
N ALA A 110 2.34 -3.27 0.37
CA ALA A 110 1.29 -2.44 0.96
C ALA A 110 0.53 -1.59 -0.06
N VAL A 111 -0.66 -1.17 0.36
CA VAL A 111 -1.56 -0.27 -0.38
C VAL A 111 -2.23 0.72 0.58
N ASP A 112 -2.52 1.91 0.07
CA ASP A 112 -3.42 2.86 0.69
C ASP A 112 -4.72 2.90 -0.10
N LEU A 113 -5.85 2.65 0.57
CA LEU A 113 -7.14 2.49 -0.10
C LEU A 113 -8.28 3.21 0.63
N LEU A 114 -9.32 3.51 -0.14
CA LEU A 114 -10.64 3.92 0.34
C LEU A 114 -11.66 2.85 -0.05
N VAL A 115 -12.68 2.69 0.79
CA VAL A 115 -13.89 1.95 0.43
C VAL A 115 -15.03 2.96 0.31
N PRO A 116 -15.63 3.15 -0.88
CA PRO A 116 -16.67 4.14 -1.07
C PRO A 116 -17.83 3.99 -0.07
N GLY A 117 -18.20 5.10 0.59
CA GLY A 117 -19.31 5.12 1.56
C GLY A 117 -19.02 4.49 2.92
N ARG A 118 -17.78 4.05 3.19
CA ARG A 118 -17.40 3.40 4.46
C ARG A 118 -16.36 4.20 5.21
N ALA A 119 -16.46 4.19 6.54
CA ALA A 119 -15.46 4.79 7.41
C ALA A 119 -14.19 3.93 7.44
N ALA A 120 -13.01 4.54 7.38
CA ALA A 120 -11.75 3.79 7.45
C ALA A 120 -11.65 2.90 8.70
N THR A 121 -12.21 3.31 9.84
CA THR A 121 -12.24 2.48 11.06
C THR A 121 -13.18 1.28 10.95
N GLU A 122 -14.29 1.39 10.21
CA GLU A 122 -15.21 0.26 9.94
C GLU A 122 -14.49 -0.81 9.14
N VAL A 123 -13.87 -0.42 8.03
CA VAL A 123 -13.10 -1.33 7.16
C VAL A 123 -11.93 -1.95 7.93
N ALA A 124 -11.21 -1.16 8.73
CA ALA A 124 -10.08 -1.68 9.51
C ALA A 124 -10.51 -2.68 10.60
N ARG A 125 -11.67 -2.50 11.23
CA ARG A 125 -12.22 -3.50 12.17
C ARG A 125 -12.53 -4.82 11.46
N TRP A 126 -13.13 -4.75 10.27
CA TRP A 126 -13.40 -5.95 9.47
C TRP A 126 -12.11 -6.65 9.05
N ILE A 127 -11.11 -5.91 8.54
CA ILE A 127 -9.78 -6.50 8.22
C ILE A 127 -9.17 -7.15 9.46
N ALA A 128 -9.25 -6.48 10.61
CA ALA A 128 -8.70 -6.96 11.87
C ALA A 128 -9.42 -8.21 12.42
N GLY A 129 -10.69 -8.44 12.07
CA GLY A 129 -11.44 -9.63 12.44
C GLY A 129 -11.33 -10.77 11.44
N SER A 130 -11.20 -10.46 10.15
CA SER A 130 -11.43 -11.43 9.06
C SER A 130 -10.15 -11.84 8.33
N LEU A 131 -9.13 -10.99 8.28
CA LEU A 131 -7.98 -11.18 7.40
C LEU A 131 -6.66 -11.30 8.14
N ARG A 132 -5.64 -11.83 7.45
CA ARG A 132 -4.24 -11.74 7.84
C ARG A 132 -3.64 -10.46 7.25
N PHE A 133 -2.84 -9.76 8.03
CA PHE A 133 -2.15 -8.54 7.62
C PHE A 133 -0.93 -8.31 8.53
N ASP A 134 0.02 -7.53 8.05
CA ASP A 134 1.18 -7.10 8.83
C ASP A 134 0.84 -5.86 9.63
N ARG A 135 0.35 -4.81 8.96
CA ARG A 135 0.10 -3.50 9.57
C ARG A 135 -1.13 -2.81 9.01
N LEU A 136 -1.79 -2.05 9.87
CA LEU A 136 -2.86 -1.11 9.53
C LEU A 136 -2.49 0.27 10.06
N TYR A 137 -2.53 1.31 9.21
CA TYR A 137 -2.45 2.70 9.66
C TYR A 137 -3.72 3.46 9.31
N LEU A 138 -4.27 4.16 10.31
CA LEU A 138 -5.50 4.94 10.18
C LEU A 138 -5.21 6.43 10.32
N TYR A 139 -5.70 7.24 9.37
CA TYR A 139 -5.45 8.68 9.32
C TYR A 139 -6.71 9.52 9.62
N GLY A 140 -7.83 8.87 9.94
CA GLY A 140 -9.18 9.44 10.11
C GLY A 140 -10.17 8.76 9.16
N ASP A 141 -11.46 8.75 9.52
CA ASP A 141 -12.47 7.93 8.81
C ASP A 141 -12.68 8.28 7.34
N ALA A 142 -12.47 9.54 6.97
CA ALA A 142 -12.59 10.03 5.59
C ALA A 142 -11.25 10.02 4.83
N ARG A 143 -10.22 9.33 5.33
CA ARG A 143 -8.90 9.25 4.70
C ARG A 143 -8.58 7.82 4.29
N PRO A 144 -7.71 7.63 3.27
CA PRO A 144 -7.25 6.29 2.93
C PRO A 144 -6.67 5.58 4.16
N LEU A 145 -7.02 4.31 4.31
CA LEU A 145 -6.38 3.42 5.26
C LEU A 145 -5.20 2.75 4.57
N HIS A 146 -4.10 2.62 5.31
CA HIS A 146 -2.97 1.84 4.89
C HIS A 146 -3.14 0.40 5.36
N VAL A 147 -2.87 -0.57 4.49
CA VAL A 147 -2.78 -1.98 4.86
C VAL A 147 -1.57 -2.63 4.17
N SER A 148 -0.81 -3.42 4.94
CA SER A 148 0.29 -4.21 4.43
C SER A 148 0.11 -5.70 4.70
N PHE A 149 0.67 -6.53 3.82
CA PHE A 149 0.65 -7.98 3.90
C PHE A 149 2.02 -8.55 3.60
N GLY A 150 2.47 -9.49 4.41
CA GLY A 150 3.78 -10.13 4.28
C GLY A 150 3.93 -11.27 5.27
N LEU A 151 5.17 -11.75 5.44
CA LEU A 151 5.47 -12.88 6.33
C LEU A 151 5.52 -12.46 7.81
N GLU A 152 5.67 -11.18 8.12
CA GLU A 152 5.76 -10.72 9.51
C GLU A 152 4.47 -11.01 10.28
N THR A 153 3.31 -10.92 9.60
CA THR A 153 1.93 -11.05 10.12
C THR A 153 1.74 -10.45 11.51
N ARG A 154 2.36 -9.29 11.73
CA ARG A 154 2.48 -8.64 13.04
C ARG A 154 1.13 -8.19 13.60
N ARG A 155 0.13 -8.01 12.74
CA ARG A 155 -1.20 -7.45 13.04
C ARG A 155 -1.12 -6.13 13.82
N ALA A 156 -0.16 -5.27 13.50
CA ALA A 156 0.01 -4.01 14.21
C ALA A 156 -0.99 -2.96 13.70
N ILE A 157 -1.84 -2.44 14.58
CA ILE A 157 -2.81 -1.40 14.23
C ILE A 157 -2.38 -0.08 14.87
N VAL A 158 -2.26 0.96 14.06
CA VAL A 158 -1.77 2.28 14.49
C VAL A 158 -2.72 3.36 14.00
N GLN A 159 -3.17 4.20 14.91
CA GLN A 159 -3.91 5.41 14.60
C GLN A 159 -2.96 6.61 14.56
N MET A 160 -2.95 7.35 13.45
CA MET A 160 -2.11 8.50 13.20
C MET A 160 -2.86 9.79 13.57
N LEU A 161 -2.76 10.20 14.82
CA LEU A 161 -3.51 11.33 15.40
C LEU A 161 -2.84 12.68 15.07
N PRO A 162 -3.59 13.77 14.87
CA PRO A 162 -3.00 15.10 14.75
C PRO A 162 -2.31 15.49 16.07
N GLY A 163 -1.04 15.87 16.00
CA GLY A 163 -0.28 16.41 17.11
C GLY A 163 -0.33 17.94 17.16
N PRO A 164 0.12 18.56 18.28
CA PRO A 164 0.08 20.01 18.46
C PRO A 164 0.84 20.81 17.41
N SER A 165 1.89 20.21 16.82
CA SER A 165 2.72 20.83 15.77
C SER A 165 2.20 20.61 14.34
N GLY A 166 0.99 20.06 14.18
CA GLY A 166 0.44 19.65 12.89
C GLY A 166 1.04 18.35 12.32
N ARG A 167 2.11 17.82 12.92
CA ARG A 167 2.62 16.48 12.61
C ARG A 167 1.72 15.42 13.22
N ARG A 168 1.61 14.26 12.56
CA ARG A 168 0.85 13.12 13.10
C ARG A 168 1.68 12.33 14.09
N VAL A 169 1.05 11.91 15.18
CA VAL A 169 1.63 11.09 16.24
C VAL A 169 1.04 9.67 16.15
N PRO A 170 1.87 8.62 16.05
CA PRO A 170 1.38 7.25 16.01
C PRO A 170 0.92 6.80 17.39
N ARG A 171 -0.29 6.24 17.48
CA ARG A 171 -0.80 5.56 18.68
C ARG A 171 -1.18 4.15 18.31
N ARG A 172 -0.54 3.15 18.93
CA ARG A 172 -0.94 1.75 18.76
C ARG A 172 -2.30 1.54 19.43
N ILE A 173 -3.20 0.83 18.75
CA ILE A 173 -4.54 0.51 19.22
C ILE A 173 -4.83 -0.98 19.02
N SER A 174 -5.94 -1.43 19.59
CA SER A 174 -6.58 -2.71 19.28
C SER A 174 -7.97 -2.42 18.71
N LEU A 175 -8.42 -3.24 17.76
CA LEU A 175 -9.73 -3.15 17.12
C LEU A 175 -10.50 -4.44 17.35
#